data_AF-A0A8J5QCC2-F1
#
_entry.id   AF-A0A8J5QCC2-F1
#
_cell.length_a   1.000
_cell.length_b   1.000
_cell.length_c   1.000
_cell.angle_alpha   90.00
_cell.angle_beta   90.00
_cell.angle_gamma   90.00
#
_symmetry.space_group_name_H-M   'P 1'
#
loop_
_entity.id
_entity.type
_entity.pdbx_description
1 polymer ?
#
loop_
_entity_poly.entity_id
_entity_poly.type
_entity_poly.pdbx_seq_one_letter_code
_entity_poly.pdbx_strand_id
1 'polypeptide(L)'
;MLQRHFVLAPRLRNVPAYLTSRPFAPRFKRYQAFDTGLDQEALSEARSWFQSFSPTQLPKGNTTYARSSGPGGQHVNKTETKAITAYPLGQLLPVLPKSLHPGIRKSRYYTATNDSLTFQAQDSRSRDANAEDNRRKLIEEVTSIYKDVIPAETSAEKTKKHEEIGRRFHETRIKQKKFTSAKKQSRRGPSD
;
A
#
# COMPACT_ATOMS: atom_id res chain seq x y z
N MET A 1 -10.91 -83.43 30.40
CA MET A 1 -11.81 -82.68 29.50
C MET A 1 -11.70 -81.20 29.84
N LEU A 2 -11.12 -80.40 28.95
CA LEU A 2 -10.91 -78.96 29.13
C LEU A 2 -12.17 -78.18 28.78
N GLN A 3 -12.77 -77.45 29.74
CA GLN A 3 -13.79 -76.45 29.44
C GLN A 3 -13.14 -75.09 29.20
N ARG A 4 -13.33 -74.54 28.00
CA ARG A 4 -12.91 -73.19 27.61
C ARG A 4 -14.00 -72.20 28.03
N HIS A 5 -13.70 -71.31 28.97
CA HIS A 5 -14.53 -70.15 29.25
C HIS A 5 -14.31 -69.09 28.17
N PHE A 6 -15.36 -68.78 27.41
CA PHE A 6 -15.37 -67.65 26.48
C PHE A 6 -15.70 -66.36 27.23
N VAL A 7 -14.75 -65.44 27.28
CA VAL A 7 -14.95 -64.07 27.78
C VAL A 7 -15.53 -63.24 26.63
N LEU A 8 -16.75 -62.72 26.80
CA LEU A 8 -17.35 -61.77 25.87
C LEU A 8 -16.62 -60.43 25.96
N ALA A 9 -15.95 -60.03 24.87
CA ALA A 9 -15.35 -58.71 24.75
C ALA A 9 -16.44 -57.62 24.72
N PRO A 10 -16.24 -56.46 25.39
CA PRO A 10 -17.20 -55.37 25.36
C PRO A 10 -17.30 -54.79 23.95
N ARG A 11 -18.53 -54.72 23.41
CA ARG A 11 -18.81 -54.05 22.15
C ARG A 11 -18.45 -52.57 22.28
N LEU A 12 -17.45 -52.12 21.51
CA LEU A 12 -17.20 -50.69 21.29
C LEU A 12 -18.48 -50.08 20.72
N ARG A 13 -19.11 -49.16 21.47
CA ARG A 13 -20.23 -48.37 20.96
C ARG A 13 -19.72 -47.57 19.76
N ASN A 14 -20.14 -47.97 18.57
CA ASN A 14 -19.91 -47.21 17.36
C ASN A 14 -20.68 -45.89 17.50
N VAL A 15 -19.96 -44.83 17.89
CA VAL A 15 -20.54 -43.48 17.93
C VAL A 15 -20.58 -42.99 16.49
N PRO A 16 -21.75 -42.67 15.94
CA PRO A 16 -21.84 -42.26 14.56
C PRO A 16 -21.07 -40.96 14.29
N ALA A 17 -20.32 -40.93 13.18
CA ALA A 17 -19.39 -39.86 12.80
C ALA A 17 -20.02 -38.46 12.62
N TYR A 18 -21.35 -38.36 12.60
CA TYR A 18 -22.05 -37.07 12.50
C TYR A 18 -22.03 -36.24 13.80
N LEU A 19 -21.68 -36.84 14.96
CA LEU A 19 -21.56 -36.11 16.22
C LEU A 19 -20.19 -35.41 16.42
N THR A 20 -19.24 -35.56 15.49
CA THR A 20 -17.93 -34.89 15.56
C THR A 20 -17.79 -33.69 14.64
N SER A 21 -18.82 -33.34 13.86
CA SER A 21 -18.78 -32.14 13.04
C SER A 21 -18.93 -30.91 13.94
N ARG A 22 -17.83 -30.18 14.18
CA ARG A 22 -17.89 -28.85 14.80
C ARG A 22 -18.59 -27.95 13.78
N PRO A 23 -19.82 -27.46 14.05
CA PRO A 23 -20.64 -26.81 13.01
C PRO A 23 -20.06 -25.47 12.54
N PHE A 24 -19.07 -24.91 13.25
CA PHE A 24 -18.41 -23.67 12.88
C PHE A 24 -16.93 -23.77 13.20
N ALA A 25 -16.09 -23.83 12.15
CA ALA A 25 -14.70 -23.44 12.29
C ALA A 25 -14.68 -21.92 12.58
N PRO A 26 -14.13 -21.46 13.72
CA PRO A 26 -14.03 -20.03 13.98
C PRO A 26 -13.19 -19.39 12.88
N ARG A 27 -13.82 -18.55 12.05
CA ARG A 27 -13.10 -17.68 11.10
C ARG A 27 -12.42 -16.60 11.94
N PHE A 28 -11.20 -16.88 12.40
CA PHE A 28 -10.36 -15.83 12.97
C PHE A 28 -10.05 -14.83 11.86
N LYS A 29 -10.68 -13.65 11.90
CA LYS A 29 -10.20 -12.50 11.14
C LYS A 29 -8.78 -12.21 11.62
N ARG A 30 -7.79 -12.65 10.85
CA ARG A 30 -6.39 -12.30 11.07
C ARG A 30 -6.23 -10.85 10.63
N TYR A 31 -6.23 -9.94 11.60
CA TYR A 31 -5.80 -8.57 11.36
C TYR A 31 -4.28 -8.60 11.25
N GLN A 32 -3.77 -8.60 10.02
CA GLN A 32 -2.35 -8.32 9.77
C GLN A 32 -2.18 -6.80 9.73
N ALA A 33 -1.07 -6.31 10.26
CA ALA A 33 -0.73 -4.91 10.14
C ALA A 33 -0.38 -4.60 8.67
N PHE A 34 -0.79 -3.43 8.19
CA PHE A 34 -0.70 -3.01 6.79
C PHE A 34 0.72 -3.09 6.22
N ASP A 35 1.68 -2.87 7.09
CA ASP A 35 3.14 -2.84 6.89
C ASP A 35 3.81 -4.22 6.83
N THR A 36 3.14 -5.30 7.28
CA THR A 36 3.77 -6.65 7.34
C THR A 36 4.17 -7.25 5.99
N GLY A 37 3.61 -6.75 4.89
CA GLY A 37 3.91 -7.19 3.53
C GLY A 37 4.82 -6.26 2.74
N LEU A 38 5.35 -5.20 3.37
CA LEU A 38 6.19 -4.22 2.69
C LEU A 38 7.68 -4.51 2.93
N ASP A 39 8.47 -4.46 1.87
CA ASP A 39 9.92 -4.60 1.96
C ASP A 39 10.52 -3.35 2.62
N GLN A 40 10.91 -3.48 3.89
CA GLN A 40 11.41 -2.37 4.70
C GLN A 40 12.67 -1.74 4.10
N GLU A 41 13.54 -2.53 3.48
CA GLU A 41 14.75 -2.07 2.79
C GLU A 41 14.39 -1.16 1.61
N ALA A 42 13.47 -1.59 0.75
CA ALA A 42 13.01 -0.81 -0.40
C ALA A 42 12.31 0.50 0.03
N LEU A 43 11.61 0.49 1.16
CA LEU A 43 11.04 1.72 1.74
C LEU A 43 12.14 2.67 2.23
N SER A 44 13.18 2.15 2.89
CA SER A 44 14.29 2.97 3.38
C SER A 44 15.10 3.59 2.24
N GLU A 45 15.36 2.82 1.18
CA GLU A 45 16.01 3.28 -0.06
C GLU A 45 15.21 4.41 -0.70
N ALA A 46 13.90 4.23 -0.83
CA ALA A 46 13.06 5.25 -1.45
C ALA A 46 12.99 6.54 -0.63
N ARG A 47 13.00 6.44 0.70
CA ARG A 47 13.04 7.60 1.60
C ARG A 47 14.36 8.36 1.52
N SER A 48 15.50 7.66 1.53
CA SER A 48 16.80 8.30 1.40
C SER A 48 16.98 8.94 0.02
N TRP A 49 16.47 8.29 -1.02
CA TRP A 49 16.38 8.86 -2.36
C TRP A 49 15.57 10.15 -2.35
N PHE A 50 14.37 10.16 -1.76
CA PHE A 50 13.51 11.35 -1.74
C PHE A 50 14.12 12.51 -0.93
N GLN A 51 14.87 12.23 0.12
CA GLN A 51 15.60 13.26 0.88
C GLN A 51 16.74 13.91 0.07
N SER A 52 17.39 13.15 -0.82
CA SER A 52 18.47 13.62 -1.68
C SER A 52 18.00 14.01 -3.10
N PHE A 53 16.70 13.89 -3.37
CA PHE A 53 16.10 14.12 -4.66
C PHE A 53 16.19 15.59 -5.05
N SER A 54 16.76 15.85 -6.22
CA SER A 54 16.80 17.18 -6.83
C SER A 54 16.13 17.16 -8.21
N PRO A 55 15.32 18.19 -8.55
CA PRO A 55 14.68 18.33 -9.86
C PRO A 55 15.62 18.19 -11.08
N THR A 56 16.91 18.45 -10.90
CA THR A 56 17.92 18.41 -11.96
C THR A 56 18.42 16.99 -12.26
N GLN A 57 18.21 16.03 -11.35
CA GLN A 57 18.62 14.64 -11.53
C GLN A 57 17.73 13.89 -12.55
N LEU A 58 16.51 14.38 -12.78
CA LEU A 58 15.60 13.79 -13.75
C LEU A 58 16.08 14.04 -15.19
N PRO A 59 15.87 13.08 -16.11
CA PRO A 59 16.22 13.27 -17.51
C PRO A 59 15.40 14.42 -18.12
N LYS A 60 16.01 15.17 -19.05
CA LYS A 60 15.36 16.32 -19.71
C LYS A 60 14.16 15.91 -20.58
N GLY A 61 14.13 14.67 -21.04
CA GLY A 61 13.10 14.16 -21.95
C GLY A 61 13.26 14.67 -23.39
N ASN A 62 12.45 14.13 -24.29
CA ASN A 62 12.40 14.49 -25.69
C ASN A 62 11.23 15.44 -25.92
N THR A 63 11.52 16.73 -26.10
CA THR A 63 10.50 17.76 -26.35
C THR A 63 10.31 17.99 -27.84
N THR A 64 9.07 17.82 -28.29
CA THR A 64 8.62 18.17 -29.65
C THR A 64 7.69 19.37 -29.54
N TYR A 65 7.84 20.33 -30.45
CA TYR A 65 7.00 21.51 -30.50
C TYR A 65 5.88 21.33 -31.54
N ALA A 66 4.73 21.93 -31.24
CA ALA A 66 3.58 21.95 -32.13
C ALA A 66 2.90 23.31 -32.04
N ARG A 67 2.01 23.59 -32.99
CA ARG A 67 1.13 24.76 -32.91
C ARG A 67 0.13 24.58 -31.76
N SER A 68 -0.11 25.64 -31.01
CA SER A 68 -1.12 25.61 -29.96
C SER A 68 -2.52 25.58 -30.58
N SER A 69 -3.46 24.94 -29.87
CA SER A 69 -4.86 24.92 -30.25
C SER A 69 -5.62 26.02 -29.53
N GLY A 70 -6.58 26.67 -30.18
CA GLY A 70 -7.53 27.58 -29.52
C GLY A 70 -7.78 28.88 -30.29
N PRO A 71 -8.64 29.76 -29.75
CA PRO A 71 -8.89 31.07 -30.33
C PRO A 71 -7.59 31.88 -30.36
N GLY A 72 -7.22 32.37 -31.54
CA GLY A 72 -5.93 33.02 -31.72
C GLY A 72 -5.85 33.83 -33.00
N GLY A 73 -4.92 34.79 -33.00
CA GLY A 73 -4.54 35.56 -34.19
C GLY A 73 -3.33 34.95 -34.89
N GLN A 74 -2.62 35.79 -35.66
CA GLN A 74 -1.48 35.39 -36.49
C GLN A 74 -0.39 34.59 -35.74
N HIS A 75 -0.19 34.85 -34.44
CA HIS A 75 0.81 34.16 -33.62
C HIS A 75 0.52 32.67 -33.43
N VAL A 76 -0.72 32.27 -33.15
CA VAL A 76 -1.10 30.85 -32.92
C VAL A 76 -0.95 30.02 -34.19
N ASN A 77 -1.24 30.61 -35.35
CA ASN A 77 -1.16 29.93 -36.63
C ASN A 77 0.28 29.75 -37.14
N LYS A 78 1.20 30.62 -36.73
CA LYS A 78 2.57 30.66 -37.26
C LYS A 78 3.62 30.08 -36.31
N THR A 79 3.39 30.16 -35.00
CA THR A 79 4.42 29.80 -34.00
C THR A 79 4.10 28.45 -33.34
N GLU A 80 5.09 27.57 -33.29
CA GLU A 80 5.03 26.30 -32.58
C GLU A 80 5.34 26.49 -31.09
N THR A 81 4.35 26.95 -30.33
CA THR A 81 4.51 27.24 -28.91
C THR A 81 4.15 26.09 -27.99
N LYS A 82 3.27 25.17 -28.41
CA LYS A 82 2.88 24.02 -27.61
C LYS A 82 4.08 23.08 -27.47
N ALA A 83 4.45 22.76 -26.23
CA ALA A 83 5.52 21.82 -25.94
C ALA A 83 4.92 20.47 -25.54
N ILE A 84 5.34 19.40 -26.21
CA ILE A 84 4.99 18.02 -25.89
C ILE A 84 6.29 17.32 -25.51
N THR A 85 6.43 16.94 -24.25
CA THR A 85 7.66 16.30 -23.74
C THR A 85 7.36 14.86 -23.38
N ALA A 86 8.08 13.94 -24.03
CA ALA A 86 8.04 12.52 -23.73
C ALA A 86 9.27 12.12 -22.92
N TYR A 87 9.06 11.43 -21.81
CA TYR A 87 10.10 10.90 -20.93
C TYR A 87 10.11 9.37 -21.02
N PRO A 88 11.04 8.77 -21.79
CA PRO A 88 11.14 7.32 -21.92
C PRO A 88 11.40 6.65 -20.56
N LEU A 89 10.64 5.61 -20.24
CA LEU A 89 10.81 4.88 -18.97
C LEU A 89 12.19 4.24 -18.88
N GLY A 90 12.80 3.81 -19.99
CA GLY A 90 14.16 3.26 -20.01
C GLY A 90 15.23 4.23 -19.47
N GLN A 91 15.02 5.54 -19.58
CA GLN A 91 15.93 6.56 -19.02
C GLN A 91 15.48 7.04 -17.64
N LEU A 92 14.18 7.02 -17.36
CA LEU A 92 13.61 7.50 -16.10
C LEU A 92 13.75 6.49 -14.97
N LEU A 93 13.45 5.21 -15.22
CA LEU A 93 13.43 4.16 -14.19
C LEU A 93 14.78 3.91 -13.51
N PRO A 94 15.95 3.99 -14.17
CA PRO A 94 17.25 3.85 -13.51
C PRO A 94 17.54 4.94 -12.47
N VAL A 95 16.92 6.12 -12.61
CA VAL A 95 17.10 7.25 -11.67
C VAL A 95 16.16 7.12 -10.47
N LEU A 96 15.07 6.35 -10.60
CA LEU A 96 14.03 6.20 -9.59
C LEU A 96 14.17 4.89 -8.80
N PRO A 97 13.83 4.89 -7.50
CA PRO A 97 13.72 3.66 -6.71
C PRO A 97 12.76 2.65 -7.33
N LYS A 98 13.08 1.35 -7.21
CA LYS A 98 12.29 0.24 -7.77
C LYS A 98 10.85 0.22 -7.26
N SER A 99 10.63 0.66 -6.03
CA SER A 99 9.31 0.77 -5.41
C SER A 99 8.36 1.72 -6.18
N LEU A 100 8.90 2.73 -6.87
CA LEU A 100 8.09 3.70 -7.64
C LEU A 100 7.75 3.22 -9.05
N HIS A 101 8.52 2.27 -9.61
CA HIS A 101 8.34 1.76 -10.98
C HIS A 101 6.88 1.34 -11.30
N PRO A 102 6.18 0.56 -10.46
CA PRO A 102 4.78 0.22 -10.73
C PRO A 102 3.85 1.42 -10.63
N GLY A 103 4.13 2.42 -9.78
CA GLY A 103 3.34 3.65 -9.67
C GLY A 103 3.44 4.49 -10.93
N ILE A 104 4.66 4.62 -11.49
CA ILE A 104 4.92 5.35 -12.74
C ILE A 104 4.15 4.77 -13.92
N ARG A 105 4.13 3.43 -14.06
CA ARG A 105 3.35 2.76 -15.13
C ARG A 105 1.84 2.86 -14.96
N LYS A 106 1.35 3.13 -13.74
CA LYS A 106 -0.07 3.37 -13.44
C LYS A 106 -0.47 4.84 -13.56
N SER A 107 0.50 5.74 -13.77
CA SER A 107 0.24 7.17 -13.86
C SER A 107 -0.68 7.50 -15.05
N ARG A 108 -1.41 8.60 -14.93
CA ARG A 108 -2.31 9.09 -15.98
C ARG A 108 -1.57 9.49 -17.26
N TYR A 109 -0.31 9.88 -17.12
CA TYR A 109 0.52 10.38 -18.22
C TYR A 109 1.28 9.26 -18.95
N TYR A 110 1.16 8.02 -18.49
CA TYR A 110 1.81 6.88 -19.11
C TYR A 110 1.21 6.55 -20.48
N THR A 111 2.08 6.45 -21.48
CA THR A 111 1.75 6.11 -22.86
C THR A 111 2.37 4.77 -23.20
N ALA A 112 1.54 3.73 -23.31
CA ALA A 112 1.99 2.36 -23.50
C ALA A 112 2.69 2.10 -24.85
N THR A 113 2.35 2.85 -25.90
CA THR A 113 2.89 2.64 -27.25
C THR A 113 4.39 2.89 -27.33
N ASN A 114 4.88 3.92 -26.62
CA ASN A 114 6.28 4.34 -26.64
C ASN A 114 7.00 4.10 -25.31
N ASP A 115 6.35 3.40 -24.36
CA ASP A 115 6.82 3.17 -22.99
C ASP A 115 7.40 4.44 -22.34
N SER A 116 6.57 5.50 -22.26
CA SER A 116 7.01 6.84 -21.81
C SER A 116 5.93 7.60 -21.05
N LEU A 117 6.35 8.55 -20.21
CA LEU A 117 5.45 9.57 -19.65
C LEU A 117 5.38 10.76 -20.59
N THR A 118 4.19 11.13 -21.03
CA THR A 118 4.00 12.25 -21.96
C THR A 118 3.26 13.39 -21.29
N PHE A 119 3.87 14.57 -21.31
CA PHE A 119 3.29 15.80 -20.80
C PHE A 119 3.12 16.82 -21.92
N GLN A 120 2.10 17.67 -21.80
CA GLN A 120 1.86 18.77 -22.74
C GLN A 120 1.52 20.06 -21.99
N ALA A 121 2.03 21.17 -22.51
CA ALA A 121 1.76 22.51 -22.02
C ALA A 121 1.67 23.48 -23.21
N GLN A 122 0.73 24.42 -23.12
CA GLN A 122 0.52 25.48 -24.12
C GLN A 122 -0.01 26.76 -23.48
N ASP A 123 0.25 26.94 -22.19
CA ASP A 123 -0.33 28.02 -21.37
C ASP A 123 0.36 29.37 -21.64
N SER A 124 1.63 29.33 -22.04
CA SER A 124 2.43 30.50 -22.38
C SER A 124 2.61 30.68 -23.90
N ARG A 125 2.90 31.92 -24.31
CA ARG A 125 3.35 32.25 -25.68
C ARG A 125 4.80 31.86 -25.94
N SER A 126 5.58 31.56 -24.90
CA SER A 126 6.98 31.12 -25.02
C SER A 126 7.07 29.60 -25.02
N ARG A 127 7.76 29.05 -26.03
CA ARG A 127 8.02 27.60 -26.13
C ARG A 127 8.86 27.07 -24.96
N ASP A 128 9.82 27.86 -24.49
CA ASP A 128 10.74 27.46 -23.43
C ASP A 128 10.02 27.43 -22.08
N ALA A 129 9.12 28.39 -21.85
CA ALA A 129 8.26 28.39 -20.67
C ALA A 129 7.35 27.14 -20.63
N ASN A 130 6.76 26.77 -21.78
CA ASN A 130 5.92 25.57 -21.86
C ASN A 130 6.73 24.27 -21.67
N ALA A 131 7.97 24.21 -22.17
CA ALA A 131 8.86 23.07 -21.92
C ALA A 131 9.22 22.94 -20.43
N GLU A 132 9.48 24.06 -19.76
CA GLU A 132 9.76 24.10 -18.33
C GLU A 132 8.52 23.72 -17.48
N ASP A 133 7.32 24.11 -17.91
CA ASP A 133 6.07 23.68 -17.28
C ASP A 133 5.87 22.16 -17.37
N ASN A 134 6.21 21.53 -18.50
CA ASN A 134 6.21 20.06 -18.60
C ASN A 134 7.19 19.41 -17.63
N ARG A 135 8.38 19.99 -17.46
CA ARG A 135 9.38 19.52 -16.49
C ARG A 135 8.83 19.60 -15.06
N ARG A 136 8.14 20.69 -14.71
CA ARG A 136 7.48 20.86 -13.41
C ARG A 136 6.41 19.79 -13.18
N LYS A 137 5.55 19.54 -14.17
CA LYS A 137 4.51 18.50 -14.12
C LYS A 137 5.09 17.10 -13.88
N LEU A 138 6.23 16.78 -14.51
CA LEU A 138 6.93 15.51 -14.24
C LEU A 138 7.34 15.40 -12.76
N ILE A 139 7.96 16.45 -12.21
CA ILE A 139 8.42 16.45 -10.82
C ILE A 139 7.25 16.30 -9.85
N GLU A 140 6.17 17.03 -10.10
CA GLU A 140 4.94 16.95 -9.32
C GLU A 140 4.35 15.54 -9.36
N GLU A 141 4.26 14.92 -10.54
CA GLU A 141 3.73 13.57 -10.70
C GLU A 141 4.60 12.53 -9.97
N VAL A 142 5.93 12.57 -10.14
CA VAL A 142 6.85 11.68 -9.44
C VAL A 142 6.74 11.85 -7.92
N THR A 143 6.61 13.09 -7.45
CA THR A 143 6.44 13.41 -6.03
C THR A 143 5.08 12.92 -5.50
N SER A 144 4.02 13.02 -6.29
CA SER A 144 2.69 12.51 -5.95
C SER A 144 2.73 11.00 -5.81
N ILE A 145 3.30 10.30 -6.80
CA ILE A 145 3.43 8.84 -6.79
C ILE A 145 4.26 8.38 -5.58
N TYR A 146 5.33 9.09 -5.25
CA TYR A 146 6.11 8.81 -4.04
C TYR A 146 5.25 8.85 -2.78
N LYS A 147 4.44 9.91 -2.60
CA LYS A 147 3.56 10.07 -1.42
C LYS A 147 2.47 9.00 -1.35
N ASP A 148 1.98 8.54 -2.51
CA ASP A 148 0.93 7.53 -2.58
C ASP A 148 1.46 6.12 -2.32
N VAL A 149 2.65 5.80 -2.84
CA VAL A 149 3.24 4.45 -2.72
C VAL A 149 3.92 4.26 -1.38
N ILE A 150 4.59 5.28 -0.85
CA ILE A 150 5.44 5.14 0.33
C ILE A 150 4.70 5.71 1.55
N PRO A 151 4.24 4.85 2.47
CA PRO A 151 3.62 5.32 3.69
C PRO A 151 4.63 6.14 4.49
N ALA A 152 4.19 7.30 4.95
CA ALA A 152 4.96 8.16 5.83
C ALA A 152 5.37 7.40 7.09
N GLU A 153 6.58 7.69 7.60
CA GLU A 153 7.04 7.10 8.86
C GLU A 153 6.07 7.46 9.99
N THR A 154 5.65 6.44 10.74
CA THR A 154 4.85 6.65 11.94
C THR A 154 5.69 7.49 12.91
N SER A 155 5.23 8.71 13.18
CA SER A 155 5.93 9.59 14.12
C SER A 155 6.03 8.94 15.49
N ALA A 156 7.12 9.19 16.20
CA ALA A 156 7.37 8.58 17.52
C ALA A 156 6.21 8.80 18.51
N GLU A 157 5.51 9.94 18.41
CA GLU A 157 4.31 10.24 19.19
C GLU A 157 3.14 9.30 18.89
N LYS A 158 2.90 8.99 17.61
CA LYS A 158 1.85 8.06 17.19
C LYS A 158 2.17 6.66 17.69
N THR A 159 3.42 6.22 17.58
CA THR A 159 3.88 4.92 18.10
C THR A 159 3.59 4.81 19.60
N LYS A 160 4.03 5.79 20.40
CA LYS A 160 3.78 5.84 21.85
C LYS A 160 2.28 5.81 22.19
N LYS A 161 1.47 6.56 21.46
CA LYS A 161 0.01 6.57 21.63
C LYS A 161 -0.61 5.20 21.35
N HIS A 162 -0.17 4.51 20.29
CA HIS A 162 -0.66 3.16 19.96
C HIS A 162 -0.25 2.13 21.02
N GLU A 163 0.97 2.20 21.54
CA GLU A 163 1.44 1.37 22.65
C GLU A 163 0.58 1.56 23.91
N GLU A 164 0.27 2.82 24.26
CA GLU A 164 -0.57 3.14 25.41
C GLU A 164 -2.01 2.62 25.24
N ILE A 165 -2.59 2.75 24.05
CA ILE A 165 -3.92 2.18 23.74
C ILE A 165 -3.89 0.65 23.90
N GLY A 166 -2.85 -0.01 23.39
CA GLY A 166 -2.66 -1.45 23.53
C GLY A 166 -2.58 -1.89 25.00
N ARG A 167 -1.81 -1.16 25.81
CA ARG A 167 -1.70 -1.38 27.26
C ARG A 167 -3.06 -1.24 27.95
N ARG A 168 -3.76 -0.12 27.72
CA ARG A 168 -5.10 0.15 28.29
C ARG A 168 -6.11 -0.93 27.90
N PHE A 169 -6.12 -1.37 26.63
CA PHE A 169 -6.97 -2.46 26.16
C PHE A 169 -6.68 -3.78 26.88
N HIS A 170 -5.41 -4.11 27.10
CA HIS A 170 -5.04 -5.32 27.82
C HIS A 170 -5.47 -5.28 29.28
N GLU A 171 -5.27 -4.15 29.95
CA GLU A 171 -5.66 -3.94 31.34
C GLU A 171 -7.18 -4.03 31.54
N THR A 172 -7.97 -3.36 30.70
CA THR A 172 -9.44 -3.42 30.75
C THR A 172 -9.94 -4.84 30.51
N ARG A 173 -9.38 -5.54 29.52
CA ARG A 173 -9.69 -6.96 29.25
C ARG A 173 -9.40 -7.85 30.46
N ILE A 174 -8.25 -7.69 31.12
CA ILE A 174 -7.91 -8.47 32.32
C ILE A 174 -8.89 -8.16 33.45
N LYS A 175 -9.17 -6.87 33.72
CA LYS A 175 -10.12 -6.44 34.75
C LYS A 175 -11.50 -7.07 34.52
N GLN A 176 -11.99 -7.04 33.29
CA GLN A 176 -13.29 -7.61 32.94
C GLN A 176 -13.31 -9.14 33.03
N LYS A 177 -12.21 -9.81 32.65
CA LYS A 177 -12.06 -11.26 32.85
C LYS A 177 -12.09 -11.63 34.33
N LYS A 178 -11.35 -10.89 35.18
CA LYS A 178 -11.33 -11.10 36.64
C LYS A 178 -12.72 -10.84 37.24
N PHE A 179 -13.37 -9.74 36.88
CA PHE A 179 -14.73 -9.41 37.32
C PHE A 179 -15.74 -10.50 36.96
N THR A 180 -15.70 -10.98 35.71
CA THR A 180 -16.58 -12.06 35.24
C THR A 180 -16.30 -13.36 35.98
N SER A 181 -15.03 -13.67 36.28
CA SER A 181 -14.65 -14.86 37.06
C SER A 181 -15.17 -14.77 38.50
N ALA A 182 -14.97 -13.64 39.17
CA ALA A 182 -15.45 -13.42 40.53
C ALA A 182 -16.98 -13.53 40.62
N LYS A 183 -17.70 -12.91 39.68
CA LYS A 183 -19.16 -13.01 39.56
C LYS A 183 -19.65 -14.45 39.34
N LYS A 184 -18.86 -15.29 38.66
CA LYS A 184 -19.18 -16.72 38.47
C LYS A 184 -18.92 -17.53 39.74
N GLN A 185 -17.85 -17.23 40.47
CA GLN A 185 -17.55 -17.90 41.74
C GLN A 185 -18.58 -17.59 42.82
N SER A 186 -19.02 -16.32 42.94
CA SER A 186 -20.03 -15.94 43.93
C SER A 186 -21.42 -16.58 43.69
N ARG A 187 -21.65 -17.11 42.49
CA ARG A 187 -22.89 -17.84 42.13
C ARG A 187 -22.80 -19.33 42.45
N ARG A 188 -21.61 -19.86 42.75
CA ARG A 188 -21.48 -21.23 43.20
C ARG A 188 -21.85 -21.23 44.68
N GLY A 189 -22.92 -21.96 45.02
CA GLY A 189 -23.28 -22.21 46.41
C GLY A 189 -22.17 -22.97 47.14
N PRO A 190 -22.30 -23.18 48.46
CA PRO A 190 -21.34 -23.95 49.24
C PRO A 190 -21.09 -25.30 48.55
N SER A 191 -19.83 -25.66 48.38
CA SER A 191 -19.48 -27.03 47.99
C SER A 191 -19.81 -27.93 49.17
N ASP A 192 -20.76 -28.84 48.99
CA ASP A 192 -21.02 -29.98 49.88
C ASP A 192 -19.73 -30.79 50.13
#